data_AF-A0A1F5G156-F1
#
_entry.id   AF-A0A1F5G156-F1
#
_cell.length_a   1.000
_cell.length_b   1.000
_cell.length_c   1.000
_cell.angle_alpha   90.00
_cell.angle_beta   90.00
_cell.angle_gamma   90.00
#
_symmetry.space_group_name_H-M   'P 1'
#
loop_
_entity.id
_entity.type
_entity.pdbx_description
1 polymer ?
#
loop_
_entity_poly.entity_id
_entity_poly.type
_entity_poly.pdbx_seq_one_letter_code
_entity_poly.pdbx_strand_id
1 'polypeptide(L)' 'MPIESTSFGVVNSLSAAFGIKAFLVLFLVFYIVFALILYRQIQIMTSKLPTSLSPMLRFIAILHIGISLAVLFFVVGTF' A
#
# COMPACT_ATOMS: atom_id res chain seq x y z
N MET A 1 29.34 -27.90 24.65
CA MET A 1 27.88 -27.68 24.79
C MET A 1 27.40 -26.98 23.53
N PRO A 2 26.48 -27.55 22.74
CA PRO A 2 26.00 -26.89 21.53
C PRO A 2 24.69 -26.16 21.82
N ILE A 3 24.73 -24.82 21.85
CA ILE A 3 23.53 -23.96 21.90
C ILE A 3 23.53 -22.95 20.73
N GLU A 4 24.25 -23.23 19.65
CA GLU A 4 24.44 -22.29 18.53
C GLU A 4 23.60 -22.62 17.28
N SER A 5 22.86 -23.74 17.26
CA SER A 5 22.11 -24.16 16.07
C SER A 5 20.68 -23.64 15.99
N THR A 6 20.14 -23.01 17.04
CA THR A 6 18.71 -22.70 17.12
C THR A 6 18.31 -21.38 16.44
N SER A 7 19.23 -20.41 16.28
CA SER A 7 18.90 -19.11 15.66
C SER A 7 18.98 -19.11 14.12
N PHE A 8 19.84 -19.94 13.53
CA PHE A 8 20.02 -20.04 12.07
C PHE A 8 18.94 -20.87 11.36
N GLY A 9 18.12 -21.64 12.09
CA GLY A 9 17.02 -22.42 11.51
C GLY A 9 15.80 -21.59 11.11
N VAL A 10 15.55 -20.47 11.81
CA VAL A 10 14.37 -19.61 11.60
C VAL A 10 14.51 -18.73 10.36
N VAL A 11 15.74 -18.34 10.01
CA VAL A 11 16.02 -17.57 8.78
C VAL A 11 16.05 -18.47 7.53
N ASN A 12 16.41 -19.75 7.68
CA ASN A 12 16.39 -20.72 6.56
C ASN A 12 14.99 -21.27 6.25
N SER A 13 14.04 -21.19 7.18
CA SER A 13 12.63 -21.59 6.94
C SER A 13 11.79 -20.47 6.29
N LEU A 14 12.28 -19.24 6.32
CA LEU A 14 11.70 -18.13 5.56
C LEU A 14 12.18 -18.19 4.11
N SER A 15 11.39 -18.86 3.27
CA SER A 15 11.58 -18.82 1.83
C SER A 15 11.62 -17.37 1.35
N ALA A 16 12.56 -17.04 0.46
CA ALA A 16 12.63 -15.71 -0.17
C ALA A 16 11.28 -15.29 -0.78
N ALA A 17 10.49 -16.26 -1.25
CA ALA A 17 9.13 -16.02 -1.73
C ALA A 17 8.22 -15.45 -0.62
N PHE A 18 8.26 -15.99 0.59
CA PHE A 18 7.47 -15.47 1.71
C PHE A 18 7.88 -14.05 2.09
N GLY A 19 9.19 -13.77 2.13
CA GLY A 19 9.71 -12.43 2.41
C GLY A 19 9.22 -11.37 1.40
N ILE A 20 9.24 -11.69 0.11
CA ILE A 20 8.74 -10.81 -0.96
C ILE A 20 7.25 -10.56 -0.82
N LYS A 21 6.45 -11.61 -0.56
CA LYS A 21 5.00 -11.51 -0.36
C LYS A 21 4.66 -10.59 0.81
N ALA A 22 5.31 -10.79 1.97
CA ALA A 22 5.11 -9.96 3.15
C ALA A 22 5.53 -8.49 2.93
N PHE A 23 6.66 -8.26 2.25
CA PHE A 23 7.11 -6.91 1.89
C PHE A 23 6.11 -6.21 0.97
N LEU A 24 5.56 -6.93 -0.02
CA LEU A 24 4.59 -6.36 -0.96
C LEU A 24 3.30 -5.92 -0.26
N VAL A 25 2.79 -6.73 0.68
CA VAL A 25 1.62 -6.35 1.51
C VAL A 25 1.93 -5.10 2.32
N LEU A 26 3.08 -5.07 3.02
CA LEU A 26 3.48 -3.94 3.83
C LEU A 26 3.59 -2.66 2.98
N PHE A 27 4.25 -2.75 1.83
CA PHE A 27 4.36 -1.65 0.87
C PHE A 27 2.97 -1.13 0.44
N LEU A 28 2.03 -2.03 0.18
CA LEU A 28 0.70 -1.66 -0.27
C LEU A 28 -0.13 -0.97 0.83
N VAL A 29 0.05 -1.37 2.08
CA VAL A 29 -0.55 -0.66 3.22
C VAL A 29 -0.06 0.79 3.27
N PHE A 30 1.25 1.00 3.15
CA PHE A 30 1.82 2.35 3.07
C PHE A 30 1.32 3.12 1.83
N TYR A 31 1.15 2.43 0.71
CA TYR A 31 0.62 3.02 -0.51
C TYR A 31 -0.82 3.53 -0.35
N ILE A 32 -1.67 2.84 0.41
CA ILE A 32 -3.02 3.32 0.73
C ILE A 32 -2.96 4.60 1.57
N VAL A 33 -2.07 4.66 2.57
CA VAL A 33 -1.88 5.88 3.36
C VAL A 33 -1.45 7.04 2.46
N PHE A 34 -0.54 6.78 1.52
CA PHE A 34 -0.12 7.75 0.51
C PHE A 34 -1.29 8.22 -0.37
N ALA A 35 -2.15 7.31 -0.84
CA ALA A 35 -3.35 7.64 -1.62
C ALA A 35 -4.31 8.57 -0.85
N LEU A 36 -4.49 8.35 0.45
CA LEU A 36 -5.29 9.24 1.31
C LEU A 36 -4.65 10.63 1.46
N ILE A 37 -3.33 10.70 1.59
CA ILE A 37 -2.60 11.97 1.63
C ILE A 37 -2.79 12.74 0.33
N LEU A 38 -2.69 12.08 -0.83
CA LEU A 38 -2.93 12.70 -2.13
C LEU A 38 -4.36 13.24 -2.26
N TYR A 39 -5.37 12.48 -1.81
CA TYR A 39 -6.74 12.96 -1.80
C TYR A 39 -6.90 14.25 -0.99
N ARG A 40 -6.29 14.32 0.19
CA ARG A 40 -6.29 15.56 1.01
C ARG A 40 -5.64 16.72 0.28
N GLN A 41 -4.53 16.49 -0.44
CA GLN A 41 -3.86 17.53 -1.22
C GLN A 41 -4.74 18.04 -2.37
N ILE A 42 -5.41 17.13 -3.09
CA ILE A 42 -6.34 17.46 -4.16
C ILE A 42 -7.53 18.27 -3.63
N GLN A 43 -8.05 17.90 -2.46
CA GLN A 43 -9.12 18.66 -1.82
C GLN A 43 -8.70 20.10 -1.48
N ILE A 44 -7.50 20.28 -0.91
CA ILE A 44 -6.97 21.62 -0.58
C ILE A 44 -6.73 22.43 -1.86
N MET A 45 -6.14 21.81 -2.89
CA MET A 45 -5.87 22.46 -4.17
C MET A 45 -7.16 22.94 -4.84
N THR A 46 -8.15 22.06 -4.95
CA THR A 46 -9.45 22.38 -5.58
C THR A 46 -10.28 23.38 -4.79
N SER A 47 -10.02 23.55 -3.48
CA SER A 47 -10.65 24.60 -2.67
C SER A 47 -10.02 25.98 -2.88
N LYS A 48 -8.72 26.05 -3.22
CA LYS A 48 -7.99 27.31 -3.39
C LYS A 48 -8.00 27.80 -4.83
N LEU A 49 -8.04 26.89 -5.80
CA LEU A 49 -7.99 27.18 -7.23
C LEU A 49 -9.15 26.47 -7.93
N PRO A 50 -10.37 27.04 -7.88
CA PRO A 50 -11.52 26.47 -8.56
C PRO A 50 -11.30 26.58 -10.07
N THR A 51 -11.09 25.43 -10.68
CA THR A 51 -10.92 25.26 -12.14
C THR A 51 -12.03 24.38 -12.67
N SER A 52 -12.32 24.46 -13.96
CA SER A 52 -13.29 23.59 -14.64
C SER A 52 -12.99 22.09 -14.44
N LEU A 53 -11.73 21.73 -14.18
CA LEU A 53 -11.28 20.36 -13.93
C LEU A 53 -11.41 19.90 -12.48
N SER A 54 -11.75 20.80 -11.55
CA SER A 54 -11.81 20.50 -10.11
C SER A 54 -12.75 19.32 -9.75
N PRO A 55 -13.94 19.17 -10.35
CA PRO A 55 -14.80 18.02 -10.10
C PRO A 55 -14.18 16.71 -10.60
N MET A 56 -13.54 16.74 -11.78
CA MET A 56 -12.89 15.57 -12.38
C MET A 56 -11.70 15.11 -11.53
N LEU A 57 -10.87 16.05 -11.05
CA LEU A 57 -9.72 15.75 -10.21
C LEU A 57 -10.13 15.06 -8.90
N ARG A 58 -11.22 15.53 -8.27
CA ARG A 58 -11.78 14.91 -7.06
C ARG A 58 -12.29 13.50 -7.31
N PHE A 59 -12.97 13.28 -8.44
CA PHE A 59 -13.46 11.95 -8.82
C PHE A 59 -12.31 10.95 -9.03
N ILE A 60 -11.27 11.36 -9.78
CA ILE A 60 -10.08 10.53 -10.01
C ILE A 60 -9.38 10.22 -8.67
N ALA A 61 -9.30 11.18 -7.76
CA ALA A 61 -8.69 10.97 -6.45
C ALA A 61 -9.44 9.91 -5.61
N ILE A 62 -10.78 9.93 -5.63
CA ILE A 62 -11.59 8.92 -4.95
C ILE A 62 -11.41 7.54 -5.61
N LEU A 63 -11.45 7.49 -6.95
CA LEU A 63 -11.19 6.25 -7.68
C LEU A 63 -9.81 5.68 -7.37
N HIS A 64 -8.79 6.54 -7.28
CA HIS A 64 -7.43 6.12 -6.95
C HIS A 64 -7.37 5.44 -5.58
N ILE A 65 -8.02 6.00 -4.54
CA ILE A 65 -8.12 5.34 -3.24
C ILE A 65 -8.80 3.96 -3.36
N GLY A 66 -9.92 3.90 -4.10
CA GLY A 66 -10.66 2.65 -4.30
C GLY A 66 -9.83 1.57 -5.00
N ILE A 67 -9.08 1.94 -6.04
CA ILE A 67 -8.19 1.04 -6.77
C ILE A 67 -7.06 0.54 -5.86
N SER A 68 -6.41 1.43 -5.11
CA SER A 68 -5.35 1.06 -4.17
C SER A 68 -5.84 0.04 -3.14
N LEU A 69 -7.07 0.20 -2.64
CA LEU A 69 -7.69 -0.73 -1.70
C LEU A 69 -8.05 -2.07 -2.37
N ALA A 70 -8.60 -2.04 -3.60
CA ALA A 70 -8.92 -3.25 -4.35
C ALA A 70 -7.68 -4.09 -4.65
N VAL A 71 -6.55 -3.45 -5.01
CA VAL A 71 -5.27 -4.14 -5.23
C VAL A 71 -4.78 -4.78 -3.93
N LEU A 72 -4.98 -4.14 -2.77
CA LEU A 72 -4.63 -4.74 -1.47
C LEU A 72 -5.41 -6.01 -1.18
N PHE A 73 -6.74 -5.96 -1.33
CA PHE A 73 -7.55 -7.15 -1.12
C PHE A 73 -7.24 -8.25 -2.12
N PHE A 74 -6.97 -7.91 -3.38
CA PHE A 74 -6.56 -8.87 -4.39
C PHE A 74 -5.25 -9.56 -4.00
N VAL A 75 -4.22 -8.77 -3.68
CA VAL A 75 -2.90 -9.28 -3.27
C VAL A 75 -3.03 -10.17 -2.02
N VAL A 76 -3.73 -9.70 -0.99
CA VAL A 76 -3.94 -10.48 0.24
C VAL A 76 -4.72 -11.77 -0.02
N GLY A 77 -5.74 -11.73 -0.88
CA GLY A 77 -6.55 -12.90 -1.23
C GLY A 77 -5.82 -13.93 -2.12
N THR A 78 -4.71 -13.54 -2.77
CA THR A 78 -3.91 -14.45 -3.60
C THR A 78 -2.84 -15.23 -2.83
N PHE A 79 -2.70 -15.02 -1.52
CA PHE A 79 -1.69 -15.70 -0.70
C PHE A 79 -2.13 -17.04 -0.12
#